data_AF-A0A1H8ERU1-F1
#
_entry.id   AF-A0A1H8ERU1-F1
#
_cell.length_a   1.000
_cell.length_b   1.000
_cell.length_c   1.000
_cell.angle_alpha   90.00
_cell.angle_beta   90.00
_cell.angle_gamma   90.00
#
_symmetry.space_group_name_H-M   'P 1'
#
loop_
_entity.id
_entity.type
_entity.pdbx_description
1 polymer ?
#
loop_
_entity_poly.entity_id
_entity_poly.type
_entity_poly.pdbx_seq_one_letter_code
_entity_poly.pdbx_strand_id
1 'polypeptide(L)'
;MVTSQDLIDGYDLLFSPELRLAHEALLTFAAEVSEDGWPTNAMIWRFARCYDVPLAELAGLCGFLVYRLGNRTVFCDARRHPAHVHITSADRFSRRALIAYGFYNTAAALSQAEGAAVH
;
A
#
# COMPACT_ATOMS: atom_id res chain seq x y z
N MET A 1 -21.62 -5.69 3.88
CA MET A 1 -21.01 -4.79 2.88
C MET A 1 -20.08 -3.89 3.65
N VAL A 2 -18.81 -3.76 3.25
CA VAL A 2 -17.86 -2.86 3.93
C VAL A 2 -18.19 -1.44 3.52
N THR A 3 -18.35 -0.54 4.48
CA THR A 3 -18.62 0.89 4.26
C THR A 3 -17.33 1.71 4.30
N SER A 4 -17.40 2.96 3.85
CA SER A 4 -16.26 3.90 3.93
C SER A 4 -15.88 4.20 5.39
N GLN A 5 -16.86 4.19 6.32
CA GLN A 5 -16.60 4.32 7.76
C GLN A 5 -15.86 3.10 8.33
N ASP A 6 -16.23 1.89 7.91
CA ASP A 6 -15.53 0.66 8.36
C ASP A 6 -14.05 0.66 7.94
N LEU A 7 -13.73 1.27 6.78
CA LEU A 7 -12.34 1.43 6.35
C LEU A 7 -11.57 2.44 7.20
N ILE A 8 -12.18 3.57 7.56
CA ILE A 8 -11.55 4.58 8.42
C ILE A 8 -11.26 3.96 9.80
N ASP A 9 -12.25 3.30 10.39
CA ASP A 9 -12.11 2.63 11.69
C ASP A 9 -11.06 1.52 11.63
N GLY A 10 -11.05 0.75 10.54
CA GLY A 10 -10.04 -0.28 10.28
C GLY A 10 -8.63 0.30 10.12
N TYR A 11 -8.50 1.47 9.48
CA TYR A 11 -7.21 2.13 9.29
C TYR A 11 -6.59 2.53 10.62
N ASP A 12 -7.37 3.14 11.51
CA ASP A 12 -6.94 3.56 12.84
C ASP A 12 -6.62 2.37 13.75
N LEU A 13 -7.35 1.26 13.62
CA LEU A 13 -7.14 0.06 14.41
C LEU A 13 -5.89 -0.74 13.99
N LEU A 14 -5.64 -0.83 12.68
CA LEU A 14 -4.63 -1.74 12.13
C LEU A 14 -3.22 -1.12 12.04
N PHE A 15 -3.13 0.21 11.92
CA PHE A 15 -1.89 0.92 11.60
C PHE A 15 -1.57 2.01 12.62
N SER A 16 -0.30 2.10 13.00
CA SER A 16 0.14 3.11 13.97
C SER A 16 -0.03 4.53 13.41
N PRO A 17 -0.15 5.57 14.27
CA PRO A 17 -0.24 6.95 13.83
C PRO A 17 0.91 7.35 12.88
N GLU A 18 2.13 6.88 13.14
CA GLU A 18 3.32 7.18 12.33
C GLU A 18 3.20 6.56 10.93
N LEU A 19 2.74 5.31 10.85
CA LEU A 19 2.53 4.63 9.56
C LEU A 19 1.42 5.30 8.76
N ARG A 20 0.36 5.75 9.43
CA ARG A 20 -0.74 6.46 8.78
C ARG A 20 -0.30 7.82 8.23
N LEU A 21 0.47 8.57 9.03
CA LEU A 21 1.06 9.84 8.62
C LEU A 21 2.04 9.67 7.45
N ALA A 22 2.91 8.64 7.51
CA ALA A 22 3.84 8.33 6.43
C ALA A 22 3.11 7.99 5.13
N HIS A 23 2.02 7.23 5.22
CA HIS A 23 1.20 6.86 4.07
C HIS A 23 0.51 8.07 3.44
N GLU A 24 -0.13 8.92 4.23
CA GLU A 24 -0.76 10.15 3.74
C GLU A 24 0.26 11.07 3.07
N ALA A 25 1.36 11.37 3.74
CA ALA A 25 2.41 12.24 3.21
C ALA A 25 3.02 11.69 1.91
N LEU A 26 3.16 10.37 1.81
CA LEU A 26 3.66 9.71 0.61
C LEU A 26 2.67 9.83 -0.56
N LEU A 27 1.38 9.63 -0.32
CA LEU A 27 0.36 9.78 -1.36
C LEU A 27 0.24 11.23 -1.84
N THR A 28 0.23 12.20 -0.93
CA THR A 28 0.22 13.63 -1.27
C THR A 28 1.44 14.00 -2.11
N PHE A 29 2.63 13.58 -1.68
CA PHE A 29 3.85 13.84 -2.43
C PHE A 29 3.81 13.20 -3.82
N ALA A 30 3.41 11.93 -3.91
CA ALA A 30 3.34 11.22 -5.19
C ALA A 30 2.32 11.86 -6.15
N ALA A 31 1.19 12.36 -5.66
CA ALA A 31 0.21 13.07 -6.48
C ALA A 31 0.79 14.33 -7.14
N GLU A 32 1.77 14.98 -6.49
CA GLU A 32 2.43 16.18 -7.02
C GLU A 32 3.58 15.86 -7.97
N VAL A 33 4.33 14.78 -7.71
CA VAL A 33 5.62 14.55 -8.41
C VAL A 33 5.65 13.34 -9.33
N SER A 34 4.76 12.36 -9.18
CA SER A 34 4.72 11.17 -10.02
C SER A 34 3.86 11.43 -11.26
N GLU A 35 4.31 10.92 -12.41
CA GLU A 35 3.58 11.06 -13.70
C GLU A 35 2.16 10.49 -13.64
N ASP A 36 1.96 9.37 -12.95
CA ASP A 36 0.66 8.72 -12.76
C ASP A 36 0.03 9.02 -11.39
N GLY A 37 0.61 9.98 -10.66
CA GLY A 37 0.17 10.36 -9.32
C GLY A 37 0.34 9.28 -8.25
N TRP A 38 1.09 8.20 -8.51
CA TRP A 38 1.24 7.09 -7.57
C TRP A 38 2.68 6.88 -7.08
N PRO A 39 2.90 6.42 -5.84
CA PRO A 39 4.24 6.19 -5.31
C PRO A 39 5.13 5.30 -6.18
N THR A 40 6.43 5.59 -6.17
CA THR A 40 7.48 4.73 -6.74
C THR A 40 8.25 3.99 -5.64
N ASN A 41 8.98 2.92 -6.00
CA ASN A 41 9.82 2.18 -5.05
C ASN A 41 10.79 3.08 -4.27
N ALA A 42 11.38 4.08 -4.94
CA ALA A 42 12.31 5.01 -4.33
C ALA A 42 11.63 5.93 -3.30
N MET A 43 10.41 6.39 -3.58
CA MET A 43 9.63 7.20 -2.66
C MET A 43 9.22 6.40 -1.43
N ILE A 44 8.74 5.16 -1.60
CA ILE A 44 8.37 4.29 -0.49
C ILE A 44 9.56 4.08 0.45
N TRP A 45 10.75 3.80 -0.09
CA TRP A 45 11.98 3.70 0.70
C TRP A 45 12.30 4.98 1.47
N ARG A 46 12.22 6.12 0.80
CA ARG A 46 12.50 7.42 1.40
C ARG A 46 11.57 7.70 2.57
N PHE A 47 10.26 7.55 2.37
CA PHE A 47 9.27 7.84 3.40
C PHE A 47 9.30 6.82 4.55
N ALA A 48 9.49 5.53 4.24
CA ALA A 48 9.66 4.52 5.29
C ALA A 48 10.81 4.86 6.24
N ARG A 49 11.93 5.36 5.71
CA ARG A 49 13.07 5.81 6.51
C ARG A 49 12.83 7.13 7.23
N CYS A 50 12.23 8.11 6.55
CA CYS A 50 11.98 9.43 7.13
C CYS A 50 11.03 9.38 8.33
N TYR A 51 10.03 8.51 8.28
CA TYR A 51 9.04 8.35 9.34
C TYR A 51 9.35 7.19 10.30
N ASP A 52 10.45 6.47 10.10
CA ASP A 52 10.86 5.30 10.87
C ASP A 52 9.76 4.22 10.96
N VAL A 53 9.19 3.85 9.81
CA VAL A 53 8.11 2.86 9.71
C VAL A 53 8.50 1.61 8.91
N PRO A 54 7.85 0.46 9.16
CA PRO A 54 8.15 -0.77 8.41
C PRO A 54 7.90 -0.62 6.90
N LEU A 55 8.97 -0.75 6.11
CA LEU A 55 8.92 -0.60 4.65
C LEU A 55 7.82 -1.44 3.99
N ALA A 56 7.70 -2.70 4.37
CA ALA A 56 6.78 -3.64 3.73
C ALA A 56 5.30 -3.31 4.03
N GLU A 57 5.02 -2.66 5.16
CA GLU A 57 3.66 -2.22 5.52
C GLU A 57 3.28 -0.95 4.78
N LEU A 58 4.17 0.04 4.77
CA LEU A 58 3.96 1.26 4.00
C LEU A 58 3.78 0.94 2.51
N ALA A 59 4.61 0.04 1.98
CA ALA A 59 4.47 -0.46 0.62
C ALA A 59 3.08 -1.12 0.39
N GLY A 60 2.64 -1.96 1.32
CA GLY A 60 1.33 -2.62 1.28
C GLY A 60 0.17 -1.65 1.15
N LEU A 61 0.18 -0.57 1.94
CA LEU A 61 -0.84 0.48 1.88
C LEU A 61 -0.88 1.19 0.52
N CYS A 62 0.24 1.21 -0.21
CA CYS A 62 0.33 1.79 -1.56
C CYS A 62 0.12 0.75 -2.68
N GLY A 63 -0.35 -0.47 -2.39
CA GLY A 63 -0.56 -1.50 -3.41
C GLY A 63 0.72 -2.21 -3.88
N PHE A 64 1.79 -2.16 -3.09
CA PHE A 64 3.02 -2.89 -3.32
C PHE A 64 3.15 -4.05 -2.34
N LEU A 65 3.68 -5.18 -2.80
CA LEU A 65 4.16 -6.23 -1.91
C LEU A 65 5.68 -6.31 -1.95
N VAL A 66 6.29 -6.38 -0.78
CA VAL A 66 7.75 -6.38 -0.63
C VAL A 66 8.19 -7.66 0.06
N TYR A 67 9.18 -8.32 -0.52
CA TYR A 67 9.80 -9.50 0.07
C TYR A 67 11.31 -9.50 -0.15
N ARG A 68 11.99 -10.38 0.58
CA ARG A 68 13.45 -10.52 0.51
C ARG A 68 13.82 -11.75 -0.31
N LEU A 69 14.75 -11.58 -1.26
CA LEU A 69 15.32 -12.64 -2.06
C LEU A 69 16.85 -12.61 -1.89
N GLY A 70 17.35 -13.44 -0.97
CA GLY A 70 18.74 -13.35 -0.51
C GLY A 70 19.03 -11.98 0.09
N ASN A 71 19.99 -11.25 -0.48
CA ASN A 71 20.35 -9.89 -0.03
C ASN A 71 19.57 -8.78 -0.75
N ARG A 72 18.64 -9.12 -1.64
CA ARG A 72 17.87 -8.14 -2.41
C ARG A 72 16.48 -7.95 -1.82
N THR A 73 16.02 -6.71 -1.82
CA THR A 73 14.62 -6.36 -1.55
C THR A 73 13.90 -6.25 -2.89
N VAL A 74 12.85 -7.05 -3.07
CA VAL A 74 12.04 -7.08 -4.28
C VAL A 74 10.71 -6.40 -4.02
N PHE A 75 10.30 -5.52 -4.95
CA PHE A 75 9.01 -4.83 -4.94
C PHE A 75 8.14 -5.40 -6.05
N CYS A 76 6.94 -5.84 -5.70
CA CYS A 76 5.88 -6.16 -6.63
C CYS A 76 4.87 -5.02 -6.62
N ASP A 77 4.92 -4.15 -7.63
CA ASP A 77 3.91 -3.11 -7.86
C ASP A 77 2.65 -3.76 -8.42
N ALA A 78 1.71 -4.12 -7.53
CA ALA A 78 0.52 -4.84 -7.92
C ALA A 78 -0.50 -3.92 -8.61
N ARG A 79 -0.42 -2.61 -8.35
CA ARG A 79 -1.27 -1.61 -8.99
C ARG A 79 -0.96 -1.51 -10.48
N ARG A 80 0.32 -1.36 -10.84
CA ARG A 80 0.75 -1.22 -12.24
C ARG A 80 0.92 -2.59 -12.92
N HIS A 81 1.36 -3.60 -12.18
CA HIS A 81 1.69 -4.93 -12.70
C HIS A 81 1.16 -6.05 -11.78
N PRO A 82 -0.16 -6.30 -11.75
CA PRO A 82 -0.78 -7.25 -10.83
C PRO A 82 -0.22 -8.67 -10.94
N ALA A 83 0.22 -9.07 -12.14
CA ALA A 83 0.87 -10.35 -12.39
C ALA A 83 2.11 -10.61 -11.50
N HIS A 84 2.83 -9.57 -11.08
CA HIS A 84 4.03 -9.71 -10.24
C HIS A 84 3.74 -10.26 -8.84
N VAL A 85 2.52 -10.07 -8.33
CA VAL A 85 2.11 -10.67 -7.06
C VAL A 85 1.77 -12.15 -7.22
N HIS A 86 1.16 -12.52 -8.35
CA HIS A 86 0.69 -13.90 -8.60
C HIS A 86 1.82 -14.90 -8.89
N ILE A 87 2.97 -14.42 -9.36
CA ILE A 87 4.15 -15.27 -9.63
C ILE A 87 4.93 -15.64 -8.36
N THR A 88 4.58 -15.05 -7.21
CA THR A 88 5.31 -15.25 -5.94
C THR A 88 4.38 -15.90 -4.91
N SER A 89 4.88 -16.90 -4.18
CA SER A 89 4.12 -17.54 -3.12
C SER A 89 3.91 -16.60 -1.93
N ALA A 90 2.70 -16.67 -1.34
CA ALA A 90 2.27 -15.75 -0.28
C ALA A 90 3.11 -15.85 1.01
N ASP A 91 3.74 -17.00 1.25
CA ASP A 91 4.66 -17.24 2.38
C ASP A 91 5.91 -16.35 2.37
N ARG A 92 6.23 -15.72 1.24
CA ARG A 92 7.36 -14.79 1.13
C ARG A 92 7.09 -13.41 1.71
N PHE A 93 5.82 -13.06 1.92
CA PHE A 93 5.43 -11.77 2.43
C PHE A 93 5.21 -11.84 3.95
N SER A 94 5.57 -10.77 4.66
CA SER A 94 5.25 -10.71 6.08
C SER A 94 3.74 -10.59 6.27
N ARG A 95 3.21 -11.15 7.37
CA ARG A 95 1.79 -11.05 7.70
C ARG A 95 1.30 -9.60 7.71
N ARG A 96 2.11 -8.66 8.22
CA ARG A 96 1.75 -7.24 8.25
C ARG A 96 1.72 -6.60 6.86
N ALA A 97 2.62 -6.98 5.95
CA ALA A 97 2.56 -6.54 4.55
C ALA A 97 1.28 -7.04 3.86
N LEU A 98 0.88 -8.29 4.11
CA LEU A 98 -0.36 -8.85 3.57
C LEU A 98 -1.61 -8.16 4.13
N ILE A 99 -1.62 -7.79 5.42
CA ILE A 99 -2.72 -7.01 6.02
C ILE A 99 -2.82 -5.63 5.37
N ALA A 100 -1.70 -4.91 5.25
CA ALA A 100 -1.65 -3.60 4.60
C ALA A 100 -2.11 -3.65 3.13
N TYR A 101 -1.65 -4.65 2.38
CA TYR A 101 -2.06 -4.87 1.01
C TYR A 101 -3.54 -5.27 0.87
N GLY A 102 -4.05 -6.09 1.80
CA GLY A 102 -5.47 -6.42 1.89
C GLY A 102 -6.33 -5.18 2.11
N PHE A 103 -5.92 -4.31 3.03
CA PHE A 103 -6.57 -3.02 3.28
C PHE A 103 -6.59 -2.15 2.02
N TYR A 104 -5.46 -2.01 1.32
CA TYR A 104 -5.38 -1.30 0.03
C TYR A 104 -6.40 -1.84 -0.98
N ASN A 105 -6.48 -3.16 -1.16
CA ASN A 105 -7.41 -3.75 -2.12
C ASN A 105 -8.88 -3.50 -1.74
N THR A 106 -9.22 -3.55 -0.46
CA THR A 106 -10.58 -3.23 0.01
C THR A 106 -10.92 -1.76 -0.25
N ALA A 107 -9.99 -0.84 0.05
CA ALA A 107 -10.16 0.58 -0.23
C ALA A 107 -10.29 0.88 -1.73
N ALA A 108 -9.44 0.27 -2.56
CA ALA A 108 -9.50 0.39 -4.01
C ALA A 108 -10.82 -0.14 -4.59
N ALA A 109 -11.28 -1.31 -4.12
CA ALA A 109 -12.54 -1.90 -4.58
C ALA A 109 -13.76 -1.03 -4.21
N LEU A 110 -13.77 -0.44 -3.01
CA LEU A 110 -14.84 0.47 -2.60
C LEU A 110 -14.84 1.74 -3.45
N SER A 111 -13.68 2.35 -3.67
CA SER A 111 -13.55 3.55 -4.51
C SER A 111 -14.03 3.32 -5.95
N GLN A 112 -13.73 2.15 -6.53
CA GLN A 112 -14.23 1.78 -7.86
C GLN A 112 -15.76 1.58 -7.86
N ALA A 113 -16.32 0.96 -6.82
CA ALA A 113 -17.76 0.77 -6.70
C ALA A 113 -18.52 2.09 -6.52
N GLU A 114 -17.99 3.01 -5.71
CA GLU A 114 -18.53 4.37 -5.54
C GLU A 114 -18.46 5.14 -6.87
N GLY A 115 -17.32 5.12 -7.55
CA GLY A 115 -17.16 5.77 -8.87
C GLY A 115 -18.12 5.23 -9.93
N ALA A 116 -18.37 3.91 -9.94
CA ALA A 116 -19.33 3.29 -10.84
C ALA A 116 -20.79 3.62 -10.53
N ALA A 117 -21.13 3.96 -9.28
CA ALA A 117 -22.49 4.31 -8.86
C ALA A 117 -22.87 5.77 -9.15
N VAL A 118 -21.88 6.63 -9.46
CA VAL A 118 -22.09 8.06 -9.78
C VAL A 118 -22.30 8.30 -11.29
N HIS A 119 -22.15 7.25 -12.12
CA HIS A 119 -22.39 7.25 -13.56
C HIS A 119 -23.68 6.50 -13.92
#